data_AF-A0A8C1LMC6-F1
#
_entry.id   AF-A0A8C1LMC6-F1
#
_cell.length_a   1.000
_cell.length_b   1.000
_cell.length_c   1.000
_cell.angle_alpha   90.00
_cell.angle_beta   90.00
_cell.angle_gamma   90.00
#
_symmetry.space_group_name_H-M   'P 1'
#
loop_
_entity.id
_entity.type
_entity.pdbx_description
1 polymer ?
#
loop_
_entity_poly.entity_id
_entity_poly.type
_entity_poly.pdbx_seq_one_letter_code
_entity_poly.pdbx_strand_id
1 'polypeptide(L)'
;MGDWWTPTMMPDPSLDTKELSSISGISMSPSRQNLPHSLHSTMALPKTSYSVISAFCTEENISQCIVYINQEVCSLGLTGVSLESESGGLSAVLVLNLLYEVLQLQRRAQRALHELETQQLKSGSDLEHLQHSTYRLKDQLEHTRRENSGLHEGERQLQLKIKTLQNCLKSEKEEVQKLQSIISSRATQYNHDTKRKERECTKLKERLTQLLMDKRDKKLSIEISNHVGRSDGKRGLWKTGKMEARHEGEMYRALLSDYETRQRSLMMENSELKKVLQHMKEDMITILSPKKPCVKTEPADDSLEQAVSEGEEEAGDRSREGLEQSCEQAREQLTNSIRMQWRKLKSHMERLDSQGTTCGCCFPP
;
A
#
# COMPACT_ATOMS: atom_id res chain seq x y z
N MET A 1 -0.94 -53.71 30.64
CA MET A 1 0.32 -54.05 29.93
C MET A 1 0.07 -53.77 28.47
N GLY A 2 0.64 -52.69 27.95
CA GLY A 2 0.31 -52.14 26.65
C GLY A 2 1.20 -50.94 26.36
N ASP A 3 2.49 -51.20 26.23
CA ASP A 3 3.38 -50.42 25.37
C ASP A 3 3.04 -50.90 23.92
N TRP A 4 3.21 -50.21 22.80
CA TRP A 4 4.31 -49.37 22.35
C TRP A 4 3.71 -48.34 21.37
N TRP A 5 3.87 -47.03 21.64
CA TRP A 5 3.77 -46.01 20.60
C TRP A 5 5.09 -45.24 20.59
N THR A 6 5.77 -45.34 19.46
CA THR A 6 7.01 -44.64 19.11
C THR A 6 6.75 -43.13 19.00
N PRO A 7 7.62 -42.25 19.53
CA PRO A 7 7.50 -40.80 19.32
C PRO A 7 7.92 -40.45 17.89
N THR A 8 7.00 -39.91 17.09
CA THR A 8 7.34 -39.20 15.86
C THR A 8 8.16 -37.97 16.23
N MET A 9 9.46 -38.02 15.96
CA MET A 9 10.38 -36.89 16.03
C MET A 9 9.91 -35.81 15.05
N MET A 10 9.59 -34.62 15.58
CA MET A 10 9.39 -33.41 14.80
C MET A 10 10.72 -33.01 14.14
N PRO A 11 10.75 -32.63 12.85
CA PRO A 11 11.97 -32.09 12.25
C PRO A 11 12.31 -30.71 12.83
N ASP A 12 13.61 -30.47 13.01
CA ASP A 12 14.22 -29.19 13.38
C ASP A 12 13.73 -28.01 12.51
N PRO A 13 13.43 -26.83 13.08
CA PRO A 13 13.17 -25.62 12.33
C PRO A 13 14.50 -24.89 12.08
N SER A 14 15.39 -25.45 11.25
CA SER A 14 16.67 -24.80 10.92
C SER A 14 17.06 -24.79 9.44
N LEU A 15 16.17 -25.25 8.55
CA LEU A 15 16.35 -25.13 7.12
C LEU A 15 15.23 -24.27 6.54
N ASP A 16 15.58 -23.47 5.54
CA ASP A 16 14.73 -22.54 4.77
C ASP A 16 14.66 -21.09 5.26
N THR A 17 15.82 -20.45 5.40
CA THR A 17 15.94 -18.98 5.27
C THR A 17 16.65 -18.55 3.98
N LYS A 18 16.90 -19.47 3.05
CA LYS A 18 17.62 -19.19 1.79
C LYS A 18 16.79 -19.29 0.50
N GLU A 19 15.53 -19.70 0.59
CA GLU A 19 14.65 -19.92 -0.58
C GLU A 19 13.50 -18.90 -0.69
N LEU A 20 13.43 -17.88 0.17
CA LEU A 20 12.38 -16.84 0.10
C LEU A 20 12.87 -15.47 -0.41
N SER A 21 14.14 -15.38 -0.84
CA SER A 21 14.74 -14.16 -1.40
C SER A 21 14.89 -14.18 -2.92
N SER A 22 14.33 -15.18 -3.61
CA SER A 22 14.56 -15.42 -5.04
C SER A 22 13.38 -15.04 -5.94
N ILE A 23 12.66 -13.95 -5.61
CA ILE A 23 11.75 -13.29 -6.55
C ILE A 23 12.14 -11.81 -6.64
N SER A 24 13.37 -11.58 -7.08
CA SER A 24 13.89 -10.25 -7.41
C SER A 24 14.88 -10.41 -8.55
N GLY A 25 14.34 -10.85 -9.69
CA GLY A 25 15.13 -11.16 -10.87
C GLY A 25 14.33 -11.01 -12.16
N ILE A 26 13.37 -10.08 -12.21
CA ILE A 26 12.86 -9.62 -13.49
C ILE A 26 13.85 -8.58 -14.00
N SER A 27 14.95 -9.06 -14.61
CA SER A 27 15.81 -8.20 -15.41
C SER A 27 15.00 -7.76 -16.63
N MET A 28 14.37 -6.60 -16.54
CA MET A 28 13.94 -5.89 -17.73
C MET A 28 15.21 -5.41 -18.42
N SER A 29 15.61 -6.14 -19.46
CA SER A 29 16.66 -5.72 -20.39
C SER A 29 16.44 -4.27 -20.77
N PRO A 30 17.43 -3.37 -20.64
CA PRO A 30 17.30 -2.03 -21.15
C PRO A 30 17.33 -2.12 -22.67
N SER A 31 16.15 -2.14 -23.28
CA SER A 31 16.00 -1.80 -24.69
C SER A 31 16.30 -0.30 -24.83
N ARG A 32 17.58 -0.03 -25.05
CA ARG A 32 18.17 1.25 -25.42
C ARG A 32 19.26 0.83 -26.42
N GLN A 33 19.32 1.28 -27.68
CA GLN A 33 18.89 2.53 -28.27
C GLN A 33 18.59 2.25 -29.76
N ASN A 34 17.33 2.33 -30.19
CA ASN A 34 17.06 2.66 -31.59
C ASN A 34 17.36 4.15 -31.72
N LEU A 35 18.54 4.45 -32.23
CA LEU A 35 18.90 5.77 -32.73
C LEU A 35 17.93 6.11 -33.89
N PRO A 36 17.07 7.13 -33.80
CA PRO A 36 16.78 7.88 -35.02
C PRO A 36 18.02 8.73 -35.33
N HIS A 37 18.15 9.19 -36.58
CA HIS A 37 19.24 10.04 -37.09
C HIS A 37 20.41 9.29 -37.72
N SER A 38 20.22 8.84 -38.95
CA SER A 38 20.72 9.61 -40.09
C SER A 38 20.07 9.10 -41.37
N LEU A 39 18.88 9.64 -41.68
CA LEU A 39 18.36 9.63 -43.05
C LEU A 39 18.86 10.89 -43.78
N HIS A 40 20.15 11.19 -43.69
CA HIS A 40 20.79 11.87 -44.81
C HIS A 40 21.15 10.79 -45.82
N SER A 41 20.11 10.28 -46.51
CA SER A 41 20.33 9.69 -47.82
C SER A 41 20.68 10.85 -48.74
N THR A 42 21.95 11.22 -48.72
CA THR A 42 22.55 12.07 -49.74
C THR A 42 22.33 11.32 -51.04
N MET A 43 21.29 11.71 -51.78
CA MET A 43 21.12 11.34 -53.17
C MET A 43 22.35 11.87 -53.91
N ALA A 44 23.39 11.03 -53.97
CA ALA A 44 24.53 11.29 -54.82
C ALA A 44 23.97 11.37 -56.24
N LEU A 45 23.91 12.59 -56.79
CA LEU A 45 23.56 12.77 -58.19
C LEU A 45 24.50 11.88 -59.01
N PRO A 46 23.96 11.03 -59.92
CA PRO A 46 24.80 10.28 -60.82
C PRO A 46 25.64 11.29 -61.60
N LYS A 47 26.97 11.15 -61.59
CA LYS A 47 27.86 11.88 -62.49
C LYS A 47 27.45 11.50 -63.92
N THR A 48 26.80 12.43 -64.62
CA THR A 48 26.32 12.22 -65.98
C THR A 48 27.50 12.32 -66.94
N SER A 49 28.15 11.21 -67.27
CA SER A 49 29.02 11.15 -68.44
C SER A 49 28.14 11.03 -69.69
N TYR A 50 27.99 12.13 -70.43
CA TYR A 50 27.28 12.18 -71.71
C TYR A 50 27.96 11.24 -72.72
N SER A 51 27.25 10.19 -73.17
CA SER A 51 27.70 9.30 -74.24
C SER A 51 26.90 9.63 -75.51
N VAL A 52 27.58 10.13 -76.55
CA VAL A 52 26.99 10.54 -77.84
C VAL A 52 26.28 9.38 -78.57
N ILE A 53 26.57 8.14 -78.20
CA ILE A 53 26.05 6.92 -78.86
C ILE A 53 24.58 6.64 -78.48
N SER A 54 24.02 7.30 -77.47
CA SER A 54 22.63 7.13 -77.02
C SER A 54 21.86 8.45 -76.83
N ALA A 55 22.15 9.47 -77.65
CA ALA A 55 21.50 10.78 -77.54
C ALA A 55 20.01 10.69 -77.91
N PHE A 56 19.16 11.36 -77.14
CA PHE A 56 17.71 11.44 -77.36
C PHE A 56 17.37 12.15 -78.68
N CYS A 57 18.07 13.24 -78.98
CA CYS A 57 17.94 14.00 -80.20
C CYS A 57 19.21 13.89 -81.06
N THR A 58 19.03 13.69 -82.36
CA THR A 58 20.04 13.73 -83.43
C THR A 58 19.55 14.67 -84.53
N GLU A 59 20.38 15.00 -85.53
CA GLU A 59 19.99 15.91 -86.60
C GLU A 59 18.78 15.41 -87.42
N GLU A 60 18.53 14.10 -87.45
CA GLU A 60 17.48 13.47 -88.24
C GLU A 60 16.10 13.46 -87.56
N ASN A 61 16.04 13.62 -86.23
CA ASN A 61 14.81 13.43 -85.45
C ASN A 61 14.31 14.67 -84.70
N ILE A 62 14.89 15.84 -84.98
CA ILE A 62 14.64 17.13 -84.28
C ILE A 62 13.14 17.43 -84.14
N SER A 63 12.38 17.36 -85.25
CA SER A 63 10.95 17.69 -85.24
C SER A 63 10.13 16.78 -84.32
N GLN A 64 10.48 15.49 -84.26
CA GLN A 64 9.81 14.51 -83.40
C GLN A 64 10.18 14.73 -81.92
N CYS A 65 11.45 15.04 -81.65
CA CYS A 65 11.93 15.38 -80.30
C CYS A 65 11.27 16.66 -79.76
N ILE A 66 11.06 17.68 -80.60
CA ILE A 66 10.34 18.91 -80.22
C ILE A 66 8.90 18.60 -79.81
N VAL A 67 8.19 17.77 -80.60
CA VAL A 67 6.80 17.38 -80.28
C VAL A 67 6.73 16.62 -78.96
N TYR A 68 7.62 15.65 -78.74
CA TYR A 68 7.69 14.89 -77.49
C TYR A 68 7.98 15.79 -76.29
N ILE A 69 8.99 16.66 -76.39
CA ILE A 69 9.34 17.58 -75.31
C ILE A 69 8.18 18.53 -75.02
N ASN A 70 7.53 19.09 -76.04
CA ASN A 70 6.39 19.96 -75.84
C ASN A 70 5.22 19.22 -75.19
N GLN A 71 4.98 17.95 -75.54
CA GLN A 71 3.97 17.13 -74.87
C GLN A 71 4.31 16.91 -73.38
N GLU A 72 5.57 16.67 -73.05
CA GLU A 72 6.03 16.47 -71.66
C GLU A 72 6.05 17.77 -70.84
N VAL A 73 6.42 18.88 -71.45
CA VAL A 73 6.36 20.21 -70.83
C VAL A 73 4.88 20.58 -70.58
N CYS A 74 4.01 20.33 -71.55
CA CYS A 74 2.56 20.51 -71.39
C CYS A 74 1.95 19.57 -70.34
N SER A 75 2.43 18.32 -70.20
CA SER A 75 1.96 17.40 -69.16
C SER A 75 2.31 17.88 -67.75
N LEU A 76 3.37 18.67 -67.62
CA LEU A 76 3.77 19.38 -66.41
C LEU A 76 3.01 20.72 -66.22
N GLY A 77 2.08 21.08 -67.11
CA GLY A 77 1.31 22.31 -67.07
C GLY A 77 2.04 23.56 -67.58
N LEU A 78 3.20 23.37 -68.22
CA LEU A 78 4.00 24.45 -68.79
C LEU A 78 3.67 24.65 -70.28
N THR A 79 3.90 25.85 -70.79
CA THR A 79 3.66 26.16 -72.21
C THR A 79 4.78 25.61 -73.08
N GLY A 80 4.44 24.84 -74.12
CA GLY A 80 5.40 24.35 -75.12
C GLY A 80 6.01 25.48 -75.94
N VAL A 81 7.25 25.30 -76.38
CA VAL A 81 8.03 26.32 -77.12
C VAL A 81 8.26 25.83 -78.56
N SER A 82 8.09 26.74 -79.53
CA SER A 82 8.51 26.52 -80.92
C SER A 82 9.97 26.95 -81.06
N LEU A 83 10.85 26.03 -81.43
CA LEU A 83 12.27 26.32 -81.63
C LEU A 83 12.49 26.79 -83.07
N GLU A 84 12.37 28.10 -83.32
CA GLU A 84 12.77 28.68 -84.60
C GLU A 84 14.29 28.93 -84.61
N SER A 85 15.01 28.21 -85.47
CA SER A 85 16.46 28.30 -85.57
C SER A 85 16.87 29.42 -86.54
N GLU A 86 16.90 30.65 -86.06
CA GLU A 86 17.56 31.74 -86.80
C GLU A 86 19.10 31.63 -86.68
N SER A 87 19.76 32.00 -87.78
CA SER A 87 21.06 31.55 -88.28
C SER A 87 22.33 31.94 -87.50
N GLY A 88 22.40 31.72 -86.17
CA GLY A 88 23.69 31.91 -85.49
C GLY A 88 23.84 31.64 -83.98
N GLY A 89 22.89 31.01 -83.29
CA GLY A 89 22.97 30.93 -81.82
C GLY A 89 23.46 29.62 -81.21
N LEU A 90 22.65 28.55 -81.33
CA LEU A 90 22.76 27.34 -80.52
C LEU A 90 22.28 26.12 -81.32
N SER A 91 22.97 24.98 -81.21
CA SER A 91 22.52 23.73 -81.82
C SER A 91 21.23 23.24 -81.15
N ALA A 92 20.14 23.18 -81.91
CA ALA A 92 18.86 22.64 -81.46
C ALA A 92 19.00 21.24 -80.84
N VAL A 93 19.89 20.40 -81.39
CA VAL A 93 20.18 19.05 -80.90
C VAL A 93 20.75 19.07 -79.47
N LEU A 94 21.66 19.99 -79.17
CA LEU A 94 22.23 20.12 -77.82
C LEU A 94 21.19 20.59 -76.80
N VAL A 95 20.35 21.56 -77.19
CA VAL A 95 19.29 22.10 -76.33
C VAL A 95 18.23 21.04 -76.04
N LEU A 96 17.78 20.30 -77.04
CA LEU A 96 16.77 19.25 -76.88
C LEU A 96 17.29 18.09 -76.03
N ASN A 97 18.55 17.68 -76.20
CA ASN A 97 19.15 16.66 -75.33
C ASN A 97 19.30 17.13 -73.88
N LEU A 98 19.71 18.38 -73.65
CA LEU A 98 19.80 18.94 -72.30
C LEU A 98 18.42 19.03 -71.64
N LEU A 99 17.42 19.51 -72.36
CA LEU A 99 16.05 19.62 -71.88
C LEU A 99 15.45 18.24 -71.58
N TYR A 100 15.76 17.25 -72.41
CA TYR A 100 15.38 15.86 -72.14
C TYR A 100 16.01 15.34 -70.85
N GLU A 101 17.32 15.55 -70.62
CA GLU A 101 17.97 15.15 -69.36
C GLU A 101 17.35 15.84 -68.13
N VAL A 102 16.99 17.12 -68.24
CA VAL A 102 16.27 17.85 -67.17
C VAL A 102 14.90 17.24 -66.90
N LEU A 103 14.13 16.92 -67.94
CA LEU A 103 12.83 16.25 -67.81
C LEU A 103 12.97 14.85 -67.19
N GLN A 104 14.00 14.09 -67.56
CA GLN A 104 14.27 12.79 -66.96
C GLN A 104 14.67 12.90 -65.49
N LEU A 105 15.47 13.92 -65.14
CA LEU A 105 15.82 14.21 -63.76
C LEU A 105 14.58 14.58 -62.93
N GLN A 106 13.71 15.45 -63.48
CA GLN A 106 12.46 15.84 -62.83
C GLN A 106 11.54 14.64 -62.59
N ARG A 107 11.38 13.74 -63.56
CA ARG A 107 10.56 12.51 -63.38
C ARG A 107 11.13 11.57 -62.33
N ARG A 108 12.46 11.42 -62.26
CA ARG A 108 13.10 10.62 -61.20
C ARG A 108 12.88 11.27 -59.83
N ALA A 109 13.02 12.59 -59.74
CA ALA A 109 12.76 13.34 -58.52
C ALA A 109 11.29 13.22 -58.06
N GLN A 110 10.33 13.35 -58.98
CA GLN A 110 8.90 13.16 -58.66
C GLN A 110 8.57 11.76 -58.18
N ARG A 111 9.13 10.71 -58.80
CA ARG A 111 8.97 9.33 -58.32
C ARG A 111 9.55 9.14 -56.92
N ALA A 112 10.76 9.66 -56.67
CA ALA A 112 11.39 9.61 -55.36
C ALA A 112 10.57 10.37 -54.29
N LEU A 113 10.01 11.53 -54.62
CA LEU A 113 9.12 12.27 -53.72
C LEU A 113 7.87 11.46 -53.39
N HIS A 114 7.21 10.87 -54.39
CA HIS A 114 6.03 10.05 -54.15
C HIS A 114 6.35 8.81 -53.30
N GLU A 115 7.48 8.15 -53.54
CA GLU A 115 7.96 7.04 -52.70
C GLU A 115 8.18 7.49 -51.25
N LEU A 116 8.81 8.65 -51.04
CA LEU A 116 9.02 9.23 -49.70
C LEU A 116 7.71 9.59 -49.00
N GLU A 117 6.74 10.18 -49.70
CA GLU A 117 5.40 10.48 -49.15
C GLU A 117 4.68 9.20 -48.71
N THR A 118 4.71 8.15 -49.54
CA THR A 118 4.09 6.86 -49.17
C THR A 118 4.79 6.21 -47.98
N GLN A 119 6.12 6.33 -47.89
CA GLN A 119 6.88 5.83 -46.75
C GLN A 119 6.60 6.64 -45.48
N GLN A 120 6.44 7.95 -45.59
CA GLN A 120 6.05 8.84 -44.49
C GLN A 120 4.68 8.43 -43.94
N LEU A 121 3.68 8.22 -44.79
CA LEU A 121 2.35 7.79 -44.35
C LEU A 121 2.38 6.42 -43.62
N LYS A 122 3.13 5.45 -44.17
CA LYS A 122 3.29 4.12 -43.53
C LYS A 122 3.95 4.24 -42.16
N SER A 123 5.08 4.96 -42.08
CA SER A 123 5.79 5.16 -40.81
C SER A 123 4.97 5.94 -39.78
N GLY A 124 4.13 6.89 -40.22
CA GLY A 124 3.18 7.59 -39.35
C GLY A 124 2.17 6.63 -38.72
N SER A 125 1.55 5.77 -39.53
CA SER A 125 0.63 4.73 -39.05
C SER A 125 1.32 3.76 -38.07
N ASP A 126 2.55 3.33 -38.37
CA ASP A 126 3.31 2.45 -37.49
C ASP A 126 3.62 3.11 -36.14
N LEU A 127 3.98 4.40 -36.17
CA LEU A 127 4.24 5.18 -34.96
C LEU A 127 2.98 5.30 -34.10
N GLU A 128 1.84 5.61 -34.70
CA GLU A 128 0.56 5.68 -33.99
C GLU A 128 0.21 4.33 -33.35
N HIS A 129 0.33 3.23 -34.08
CA HIS A 129 0.10 1.89 -33.52
C HIS A 129 1.03 1.57 -32.35
N LEU A 130 2.31 1.89 -32.46
CA LEU A 130 3.28 1.71 -31.38
C LEU A 130 2.97 2.59 -30.16
N GLN A 131 2.53 3.84 -30.38
CA GLN A 131 2.11 4.74 -29.32
C GLN A 131 0.90 4.18 -28.57
N HIS A 132 -0.16 3.79 -29.28
CA HIS A 132 -1.36 3.19 -28.67
C HIS A 132 -1.03 1.92 -27.88
N SER A 133 -0.20 1.04 -28.45
CA SER A 133 0.27 -0.17 -27.75
C SER A 133 1.05 0.17 -26.48
N THR A 134 1.91 1.19 -26.54
CA THR A 134 2.69 1.67 -25.40
C THR A 134 1.79 2.22 -24.29
N TYR A 135 0.78 3.02 -24.62
CA TYR A 135 -0.18 3.53 -23.62
C TYR A 135 -0.92 2.37 -22.94
N ARG A 136 -1.45 1.41 -23.71
CA ARG A 136 -2.14 0.25 -23.16
C ARG A 136 -1.25 -0.57 -22.22
N LEU A 137 0.01 -0.80 -22.59
CA LEU A 137 0.97 -1.53 -21.75
C LEU A 137 1.32 -0.76 -20.47
N LYS A 138 1.43 0.57 -20.54
CA LYS A 138 1.63 1.42 -19.35
C LYS A 138 0.44 1.31 -18.38
N ASP A 139 -0.79 1.36 -18.88
CA ASP A 139 -1.98 1.23 -18.05
C ASP A 139 -2.04 -0.14 -17.35
N GLN A 140 -1.72 -1.21 -18.08
CA GLN A 140 -1.63 -2.56 -17.51
C GLN A 140 -0.52 -2.68 -16.46
N LEU A 141 0.64 -2.06 -16.70
CA LEU A 141 1.74 -2.02 -15.74
C LEU A 141 1.33 -1.29 -14.45
N GLU A 142 0.67 -0.14 -14.56
CA GLU A 142 0.21 0.59 -13.38
C GLU A 142 -0.90 -0.16 -12.63
N HIS A 143 -1.80 -0.82 -13.35
CA HIS A 143 -2.83 -1.65 -12.76
C HIS A 143 -2.24 -2.79 -11.94
N THR A 144 -1.37 -3.60 -12.55
CA THR A 144 -0.67 -4.69 -11.86
C THR A 144 0.20 -4.20 -10.70
N ARG A 145 0.82 -3.02 -10.81
CA ARG A 145 1.57 -2.38 -9.72
C ARG A 145 0.66 -2.04 -8.52
N ARG A 146 -0.54 -1.53 -8.77
CA ARG A 146 -1.54 -1.24 -7.72
C ARG A 146 -2.02 -2.52 -7.05
N GLU A 147 -2.33 -3.56 -7.82
CA GLU A 147 -2.73 -4.87 -7.30
C GLU A 147 -1.63 -5.51 -6.44
N ASN A 148 -0.39 -5.49 -6.92
CA ASN A 148 0.77 -6.01 -6.20
C ASN A 148 0.97 -5.27 -4.86
N SER A 149 0.83 -3.94 -4.86
CA SER A 149 0.89 -3.15 -3.62
C SER A 149 -0.20 -3.55 -2.62
N GLY A 150 -1.41 -3.84 -3.11
CA GLY A 150 -2.51 -4.35 -2.29
C GLY A 150 -2.24 -5.74 -1.71
N LEU A 151 -1.70 -6.65 -2.51
CA LEU A 151 -1.30 -7.99 -2.07
C LEU A 151 -0.19 -7.93 -1.01
N HIS A 152 0.82 -7.07 -1.20
CA HIS A 152 1.92 -6.91 -0.25
C HIS A 152 1.44 -6.37 1.11
N GLU A 153 0.50 -5.42 1.11
CA GLU A 153 -0.11 -4.94 2.35
C GLU A 153 -0.96 -6.03 3.04
N GLY A 154 -1.70 -6.83 2.27
CA GLY A 154 -2.43 -7.99 2.79
C GLY A 154 -1.50 -9.03 3.43
N GLU A 155 -0.38 -9.33 2.78
CA GLU A 155 0.66 -10.21 3.31
C GLU A 155 1.22 -9.66 4.63
N ARG A 156 1.55 -8.36 4.70
CA ARG A 156 2.04 -7.71 5.92
C ARG A 156 1.05 -7.86 7.08
N GLN A 157 -0.24 -7.67 6.84
CA GLN A 157 -1.29 -7.84 7.86
C GLN A 157 -1.39 -9.29 8.34
N LEU A 158 -1.35 -10.26 7.43
CA LEU A 158 -1.35 -11.68 7.80
C LEU A 158 -0.11 -12.06 8.60
N GLN A 159 1.07 -11.57 8.23
CA GLN A 159 2.31 -11.79 8.98
C GLN A 159 2.21 -11.22 10.41
N LEU A 160 1.64 -10.03 10.58
CA LEU A 160 1.39 -9.45 11.91
C LEU A 160 0.42 -10.30 12.74
N LYS A 161 -0.65 -10.79 12.11
CA LYS A 161 -1.63 -11.69 12.76
C LYS A 161 -0.98 -13.00 13.20
N ILE A 162 -0.15 -13.61 12.35
CA ILE A 162 0.61 -14.82 12.67
C ILE A 162 1.52 -14.58 13.88
N LYS A 163 2.31 -13.48 13.87
CA LYS A 163 3.19 -13.13 15.00
C LYS A 163 2.41 -12.94 16.31
N THR A 164 1.26 -12.29 16.24
CA THR A 164 0.39 -12.09 17.40
C THR A 164 -0.11 -13.43 17.95
N LEU A 165 -0.62 -14.30 17.09
CA LEU A 165 -1.10 -15.63 17.48
C LEU A 165 0.02 -16.51 18.03
N GLN A 166 1.24 -16.44 17.46
CA GLN A 166 2.41 -17.14 17.97
C GLN A 166 2.76 -16.69 19.40
N ASN A 167 2.69 -15.39 19.68
CA ASN A 167 2.93 -14.86 21.02
C ASN A 167 1.86 -15.33 22.01
N CYS A 168 0.58 -15.31 21.64
CA CYS A 168 -0.51 -15.85 22.46
C CYS A 168 -0.32 -17.34 22.73
N LEU A 169 0.00 -18.13 21.71
CA LEU A 169 0.25 -19.55 21.87
C LEU A 169 1.42 -19.81 22.83
N LYS A 170 2.47 -18.99 22.76
CA LYS A 170 3.61 -19.08 23.68
C LYS A 170 3.19 -18.79 25.13
N SER A 171 2.43 -17.72 25.37
CA SER A 171 1.96 -17.38 26.72
C SER A 171 1.03 -18.45 27.30
N GLU A 172 0.13 -19.01 26.49
CA GLU A 172 -0.76 -20.10 26.92
C GLU A 172 0.04 -21.37 27.27
N LYS A 173 1.08 -21.71 26.48
CA LYS A 173 1.97 -22.83 26.80
C LYS A 173 2.70 -22.63 28.13
N GLU A 174 3.19 -21.42 28.39
CA GLU A 174 3.84 -21.08 29.65
C GLU A 174 2.87 -21.20 30.84
N GLU A 175 1.61 -20.78 30.67
CA GLU A 175 0.59 -20.88 31.71
C GLU A 175 0.20 -22.35 31.99
N VAL A 176 0.00 -23.15 30.94
CA VAL A 176 -0.24 -24.59 31.08
C VAL A 176 0.92 -25.26 31.83
N GLN A 177 2.18 -24.91 31.51
CA GLN A 177 3.34 -25.45 32.20
C GLN A 177 3.37 -25.07 33.69
N LYS A 178 3.04 -23.82 34.03
CA LYS A 178 2.92 -23.37 35.43
C LYS A 178 1.83 -24.14 36.18
N LEU A 179 0.64 -24.25 35.59
CA LEU A 179 -0.48 -24.99 36.18
C LEU A 179 -0.13 -26.46 36.38
N GLN A 180 0.55 -27.08 35.42
CA GLN A 180 1.00 -28.47 35.53
C GLN A 180 2.01 -28.65 36.67
N SER A 181 2.92 -27.69 36.88
CA SER A 181 3.82 -27.67 38.03
C SER A 181 3.04 -27.59 39.36
N ILE A 182 2.04 -26.70 39.45
CA ILE A 182 1.19 -26.55 40.65
C ILE A 182 0.38 -27.82 40.92
N ILE A 183 -0.18 -28.46 39.89
CA ILE A 183 -0.93 -29.72 40.03
C ILE A 183 -0.02 -30.81 40.56
N SER A 184 1.19 -30.93 40.00
CA SER A 184 2.18 -31.92 40.45
C SER A 184 2.58 -31.68 41.91
N SER A 185 2.89 -30.44 42.29
CA SER A 185 3.24 -30.11 43.68
C SER A 185 2.09 -30.34 44.65
N ARG A 186 0.84 -30.06 44.25
CA ARG A 186 -0.35 -30.37 45.07
C ARG A 186 -0.55 -31.88 45.22
N ALA A 187 -0.36 -32.66 44.16
CA ALA A 187 -0.47 -34.11 44.22
C ALA A 187 0.55 -34.72 45.18
N THR A 188 1.79 -34.23 45.19
CA THR A 188 2.80 -34.69 46.16
C THR A 188 2.45 -34.29 47.59
N GLN A 189 1.96 -33.06 47.81
CA GLN A 189 1.52 -32.59 49.12
C GLN A 189 0.34 -33.42 49.66
N TYR A 190 -0.71 -33.63 48.86
CA TYR A 190 -1.84 -34.46 49.25
C TYR A 190 -1.43 -35.89 49.56
N ASN A 191 -0.53 -36.49 48.77
CA ASN A 191 0.00 -37.82 49.07
C ASN A 191 0.73 -37.86 50.44
N HIS A 192 1.50 -36.83 50.77
CA HIS A 192 2.17 -36.73 52.07
C HIS A 192 1.16 -36.59 53.23
N ASP A 193 0.16 -35.74 53.09
CA ASP A 193 -0.85 -35.51 54.13
C ASP A 193 -1.76 -36.73 54.31
N THR A 194 -2.17 -37.38 53.23
CA THR A 194 -2.93 -38.65 53.28
C THR A 194 -2.14 -39.71 54.04
N LYS A 195 -0.85 -39.92 53.71
CA LYS A 195 0.01 -40.86 54.44
C LYS A 195 0.19 -40.49 55.91
N ARG A 196 0.26 -39.20 56.26
CA ARG A 196 0.31 -38.73 57.65
C ARG A 196 -0.99 -39.09 58.37
N LYS A 197 -2.14 -38.81 57.77
CA LYS A 197 -3.46 -39.10 58.34
C LYS A 197 -3.73 -40.59 58.46
N GLU A 198 -3.31 -41.40 57.50
CA GLU A 198 -3.36 -42.87 57.60
C GLU A 198 -2.60 -43.37 58.82
N ARG A 199 -1.37 -42.89 59.05
CA ARG A 199 -0.58 -43.26 60.24
C ARG A 199 -1.24 -42.83 61.55
N GLU A 200 -1.85 -41.64 61.59
CA GLU A 200 -2.60 -41.16 62.77
C GLU A 200 -3.83 -42.05 63.04
N CYS A 201 -4.59 -42.38 62.00
CA CYS A 201 -5.73 -43.31 62.09
C CYS A 201 -5.30 -44.69 62.58
N THR A 202 -4.20 -45.24 62.07
CA THR A 202 -3.69 -46.55 62.52
C THR A 202 -3.34 -46.50 64.02
N LYS A 203 -2.61 -45.46 64.46
CA LYS A 203 -2.28 -45.28 65.90
C LYS A 203 -3.53 -45.15 66.78
N LEU A 204 -4.55 -44.40 66.32
CA LEU A 204 -5.81 -44.26 67.06
C LEU A 204 -6.59 -45.56 67.11
N LYS A 205 -6.62 -46.34 66.02
CA LYS A 205 -7.20 -47.67 65.97
C LYS A 205 -6.51 -48.61 66.96
N GLU A 206 -5.17 -48.64 66.97
CA GLU A 206 -4.39 -49.44 67.92
C GLU A 206 -4.72 -49.08 69.39
N ARG A 207 -4.75 -47.78 69.72
CA ARG A 207 -5.13 -47.30 71.06
C ARG A 207 -6.55 -47.71 71.45
N LEU A 208 -7.50 -47.61 70.52
CA LEU A 208 -8.88 -48.03 70.76
C LEU A 208 -8.96 -49.54 71.02
N THR A 209 -8.28 -50.34 70.21
CA THR A 209 -8.22 -51.80 70.40
C THR A 209 -7.62 -52.13 71.77
N GLN A 210 -6.51 -51.47 72.16
CA GLN A 210 -5.91 -51.64 73.49
C GLN A 210 -6.91 -51.30 74.61
N LEU A 211 -7.59 -50.16 74.54
CA LEU A 211 -8.59 -49.76 75.53
C LEU A 211 -9.77 -50.74 75.61
N LEU A 212 -10.20 -51.30 74.48
CA LEU A 212 -11.26 -52.31 74.43
C LEU A 212 -10.80 -53.63 75.06
N MET A 213 -9.55 -54.02 74.87
CA MET A 213 -8.95 -55.19 75.54
C MET A 213 -8.82 -54.96 77.05
N ASP A 214 -8.24 -53.83 77.47
CA ASP A 214 -8.04 -53.49 78.89
C ASP A 214 -9.36 -53.41 79.68
N LYS A 215 -10.47 -52.99 79.03
CA LYS A 215 -11.81 -52.94 79.64
C LYS A 215 -12.46 -54.32 79.86
N ARG A 216 -12.05 -55.36 79.13
CA ARG A 216 -12.53 -56.72 79.39
C ARG A 216 -11.91 -57.31 80.66
N ASP A 217 -10.69 -56.89 80.99
CA ASP A 217 -9.94 -57.40 82.13
C ASP A 217 -10.18 -56.63 83.43
N LYS A 218 -10.80 -55.43 83.39
CA LYS A 218 -11.10 -54.61 84.57
C LYS A 218 -12.48 -53.92 84.49
N LYS A 219 -13.45 -54.37 85.30
CA LYS A 219 -14.76 -53.71 85.49
C LYS A 219 -14.58 -52.37 86.25
N LEU A 220 -14.29 -51.29 85.52
CA LEU A 220 -14.15 -49.94 86.11
C LEU A 220 -15.43 -49.11 85.90
N SER A 221 -16.03 -48.71 87.03
CA SER A 221 -17.13 -47.74 87.10
C SER A 221 -16.61 -46.34 86.75
N ILE A 222 -17.34 -45.59 85.91
CA ILE A 222 -17.00 -44.22 85.55
C ILE A 222 -17.71 -43.28 86.53
N GLU A 223 -16.95 -42.59 87.38
CA GLU A 223 -17.42 -41.47 88.18
C GLU A 223 -16.99 -40.16 87.49
N ILE A 224 -17.97 -39.34 87.10
CA ILE A 224 -17.73 -38.05 86.44
C ILE A 224 -17.47 -37.00 87.52
N SER A 225 -16.23 -36.87 87.95
CA SER A 225 -15.82 -35.72 88.77
C SER A 225 -15.30 -34.60 87.87
N ASN A 226 -16.01 -33.46 87.92
CA ASN A 226 -15.72 -32.14 87.36
C ASN A 226 -16.61 -31.73 86.18
N HIS A 227 -17.72 -31.07 86.53
CA HIS A 227 -18.38 -30.11 85.66
C HIS A 227 -17.44 -28.90 85.51
N VAL A 228 -16.77 -28.76 84.35
CA VAL A 228 -15.99 -27.55 84.03
C VAL A 228 -16.96 -26.43 83.64
N GLY A 229 -17.64 -25.87 84.64
CA GLY A 229 -18.33 -24.60 84.55
C GLY A 229 -17.37 -23.48 84.91
N ARG A 230 -16.87 -22.73 83.93
CA ARG A 230 -16.14 -21.49 84.21
C ARG A 230 -17.11 -20.52 84.90
N SER A 231 -16.74 -19.99 86.06
CA SER A 231 -17.56 -19.07 86.87
C SER A 231 -17.85 -17.70 86.23
N ASP A 232 -17.25 -17.37 85.08
CA ASP A 232 -17.48 -16.13 84.33
C ASP A 232 -18.49 -16.28 83.17
N GLY A 233 -19.02 -17.50 82.91
CA GLY A 233 -20.08 -17.72 81.89
C GLY A 233 -19.71 -17.40 80.43
N LYS A 234 -18.54 -16.80 80.17
CA LYS A 234 -18.07 -16.40 78.84
C LYS A 234 -17.27 -17.54 78.20
N ARG A 235 -17.85 -18.09 77.14
CA ARG A 235 -17.15 -18.97 76.19
C ARG A 235 -16.15 -18.11 75.41
N GLY A 236 -14.92 -18.58 75.22
CA GLY A 236 -14.00 -17.94 74.27
C GLY A 236 -14.69 -17.80 72.92
N LEU A 237 -14.61 -16.63 72.28
CA LEU A 237 -15.31 -16.34 71.03
C LEU A 237 -14.63 -17.11 69.89
N TRP A 238 -15.05 -18.36 69.67
CA TRP A 238 -14.70 -19.08 68.45
C TRP A 238 -15.33 -18.33 67.28
N LYS A 239 -14.60 -18.21 66.15
CA LYS A 239 -15.14 -17.65 64.91
C LYS A 239 -16.48 -18.34 64.63
N THR A 240 -17.56 -17.59 64.77
CA THR A 240 -18.92 -18.10 64.59
C THR A 240 -19.36 -17.73 63.19
N GLY A 241 -20.12 -18.59 62.52
CA GLY A 241 -20.57 -18.36 61.13
C GLY A 241 -21.31 -17.02 60.91
N LYS A 242 -21.83 -16.38 61.97
CA LYS A 242 -22.38 -15.02 61.91
C LYS A 242 -21.34 -13.94 61.57
N MET A 243 -20.09 -14.11 61.97
CA MET A 243 -19.00 -13.16 61.69
C MET A 243 -18.43 -13.38 60.27
N GLU A 244 -18.28 -14.64 59.86
CA GLU A 244 -17.86 -14.98 58.49
C GLU A 244 -18.90 -14.54 57.45
N ALA A 245 -20.20 -14.76 57.72
CA ALA A 245 -21.28 -14.27 56.85
C ALA A 245 -21.33 -12.73 56.74
N ARG A 246 -20.89 -11.99 57.76
CA ARG A 246 -20.77 -10.53 57.69
C ARG A 246 -19.59 -10.10 56.83
N HIS A 247 -18.43 -10.73 57.00
CA HIS A 247 -17.25 -10.44 56.18
C HIS A 247 -17.45 -10.81 54.70
N GLU A 248 -18.10 -11.94 54.42
CA GLU A 248 -18.49 -12.32 53.05
C GLU A 248 -19.47 -11.30 52.45
N GLY A 249 -20.47 -10.85 53.21
CA GLY A 249 -21.40 -9.81 52.77
C GLY A 249 -20.74 -8.47 52.47
N GLU A 250 -19.75 -8.06 53.28
CA GLU A 250 -18.94 -6.86 53.06
C GLU A 250 -18.06 -7.02 51.81
N MET A 251 -17.46 -8.20 51.60
CA MET A 251 -16.67 -8.51 50.41
C MET A 251 -17.52 -8.46 49.13
N TYR A 252 -18.70 -9.08 49.11
CA TYR A 252 -19.60 -9.02 47.96
C TYR A 252 -20.06 -7.59 47.67
N ARG A 253 -20.31 -6.78 48.72
CA ARG A 253 -20.66 -5.36 48.57
C ARG A 253 -19.51 -4.56 47.96
N ALA A 254 -18.27 -4.80 48.39
CA ALA A 254 -17.10 -4.13 47.83
C ALA A 254 -16.92 -4.49 46.35
N LEU A 255 -17.03 -5.78 45.99
CA LEU A 255 -16.91 -6.24 44.62
C LEU A 255 -17.99 -5.62 43.71
N LEU A 256 -19.25 -5.58 44.17
CA LEU A 256 -20.34 -4.93 43.43
C LEU A 256 -20.09 -3.43 43.23
N SER A 257 -19.62 -2.73 44.27
CA SER A 257 -19.25 -1.31 44.17
C SER A 257 -18.15 -1.06 43.13
N ASP A 258 -17.15 -1.95 43.04
CA ASP A 258 -16.07 -1.86 42.05
C ASP A 258 -16.59 -2.11 40.62
N TYR A 259 -17.52 -3.04 40.44
CA TYR A 259 -18.18 -3.24 39.14
C TYR A 259 -19.03 -2.04 38.73
N GLU A 260 -19.82 -1.47 39.65
CA GLU A 260 -20.64 -0.30 39.37
C GLU A 260 -19.79 0.94 39.04
N THR A 261 -18.69 1.17 39.76
CA THR A 261 -17.75 2.27 39.47
C THR A 261 -17.10 2.09 38.10
N ARG A 262 -16.65 0.88 37.78
CA ARG A 262 -16.08 0.57 36.46
C ARG A 262 -17.09 0.72 35.33
N GLN A 263 -18.33 0.28 35.54
CA GLN A 263 -19.41 0.46 34.57
C GLN A 263 -19.72 1.95 34.34
N ARG A 264 -19.77 2.76 35.40
CA ARG A 264 -19.93 4.22 35.30
C ARG A 264 -18.78 4.87 34.52
N SER A 265 -17.53 4.47 34.79
CA SER A 265 -16.35 4.95 34.07
C SER A 265 -16.42 4.62 32.57
N LEU A 266 -16.77 3.36 32.22
CA LEU A 266 -16.92 2.94 30.83
C LEU A 266 -18.05 3.69 30.11
N MET A 267 -19.16 3.97 30.79
CA MET A 267 -20.25 4.77 30.22
C MET A 267 -19.81 6.22 29.94
N MET A 268 -19.02 6.82 30.83
CA MET A 268 -18.46 8.16 30.64
C MET A 268 -17.50 8.18 29.44
N GLU A 269 -16.54 7.26 29.39
CA GLU A 269 -15.60 7.14 28.27
C GLU A 269 -16.32 6.90 26.94
N ASN A 270 -17.33 6.02 26.91
CA ASN A 270 -18.14 5.79 25.72
C ASN A 270 -18.88 7.06 25.26
N SER A 271 -19.36 7.88 26.20
CA SER A 271 -19.99 9.15 25.88
C SER A 271 -19.01 10.17 25.31
N GLU A 272 -17.77 10.18 25.79
CA GLU A 272 -16.70 11.06 25.30
C GLU A 272 -16.23 10.62 23.91
N LEU A 273 -16.03 9.31 23.69
CA LEU A 273 -15.71 8.76 22.37
C LEU A 273 -16.78 9.09 21.33
N LYS A 274 -18.06 9.03 21.71
CA LYS A 274 -19.17 9.45 20.83
C LYS A 274 -19.11 10.93 20.49
N LYS A 275 -18.77 11.80 21.45
CA LYS A 275 -18.60 13.24 21.20
C LYS A 275 -17.43 13.51 20.25
N VAL A 276 -16.29 12.85 20.45
CA VAL A 276 -15.12 12.98 19.56
C VAL A 276 -15.45 12.51 18.16
N LEU A 277 -16.12 11.37 18.01
CA LEU A 277 -16.52 10.84 16.72
C LEU A 277 -17.49 11.78 15.98
N GLN A 278 -18.45 12.37 16.70
CA GLN A 278 -19.38 13.34 16.15
C GLN A 278 -18.66 14.62 15.71
N HIS A 279 -17.71 15.10 16.50
CA HIS A 279 -16.88 16.26 16.14
C HIS A 279 -16.02 15.99 14.91
N MET A 280 -15.36 14.82 14.83
CA MET A 280 -14.59 14.40 13.65
C MET A 280 -15.47 14.33 12.40
N LYS A 281 -16.71 13.85 12.54
CA LYS A 281 -17.68 13.83 11.43
C LYS A 281 -18.02 15.25 10.96
N GLU A 282 -18.27 16.18 11.87
CA GLU A 282 -18.54 17.58 11.55
C GLU A 282 -17.35 18.26 10.86
N ASP A 283 -16.13 17.99 11.34
CA ASP A 283 -14.90 18.48 10.71
C ASP A 283 -14.74 17.91 9.30
N MET A 284 -14.96 16.61 9.11
CA MET A 284 -14.92 15.98 7.78
C MET A 284 -15.96 16.59 6.83
N ILE A 285 -17.20 16.80 7.29
CA ILE A 285 -18.23 17.46 6.48
C ILE A 285 -17.80 18.88 6.13
N THR A 286 -17.21 19.62 7.05
CA THR A 286 -16.75 21.00 6.82
C THR A 286 -15.62 21.06 5.79
N ILE A 287 -14.67 20.11 5.84
CA ILE A 287 -13.54 20.03 4.91
C ILE A 287 -13.99 19.58 3.52
N LEU A 288 -14.94 18.63 3.46
CA LEU A 288 -15.40 18.02 2.21
C LEU A 288 -16.56 18.77 1.55
N SER A 289 -17.22 19.69 2.27
CA SER A 289 -18.29 20.50 1.69
C SER A 289 -17.71 21.49 0.69
N PRO A 290 -18.12 21.45 -0.59
CA PRO A 290 -17.65 22.41 -1.57
C PRO A 290 -18.08 23.81 -1.17
N LYS A 291 -17.11 24.71 -0.93
CA LYS A 291 -17.38 26.15 -0.85
C LYS A 291 -17.91 26.58 -2.21
N LYS A 292 -19.22 26.82 -2.32
CA LYS A 292 -19.77 27.60 -3.44
C LYS A 292 -19.06 28.95 -3.46
N PRO A 293 -18.39 29.35 -4.55
CA PRO A 293 -17.98 30.74 -4.70
C PRO A 293 -19.25 31.59 -4.70
N CYS A 294 -19.39 32.43 -3.68
CA CYS A 294 -20.37 33.50 -3.66
C CYS A 294 -19.91 34.54 -4.71
N VAL A 295 -20.37 34.35 -5.94
CA VAL A 295 -20.35 35.41 -6.94
C VAL A 295 -21.36 36.44 -6.47
N LYS A 296 -20.85 37.56 -5.95
CA LYS A 296 -21.65 38.79 -5.83
C LYS A 296 -21.85 39.30 -7.26
N THR A 297 -23.04 39.04 -7.81
CA THR A 297 -23.51 39.70 -9.03
C THR A 297 -23.92 41.13 -8.66
N GLU A 298 -23.15 42.10 -9.12
CA GLU A 298 -23.61 43.48 -9.36
C GLU A 298 -23.84 43.61 -10.88
N PRO A 299 -24.92 44.28 -11.34
CA PRO A 299 -25.30 44.36 -12.74
C PRO A 299 -24.76 45.62 -13.45
N ALA A 300 -24.87 45.62 -14.79
CA ALA A 300 -24.61 46.71 -15.77
C ALA A 300 -23.18 46.70 -16.37
N ASP A 301 -22.94 46.93 -17.66
CA ASP A 301 -23.80 47.33 -18.78
C ASP A 301 -23.10 46.99 -20.12
N ASP A 302 -23.93 46.94 -21.15
CA ASP A 302 -23.79 46.91 -22.62
C ASP A 302 -22.41 47.13 -23.33
N SER A 303 -22.14 46.34 -24.39
CA SER A 303 -21.83 46.80 -25.77
C SER A 303 -21.12 45.77 -26.67
N LEU A 304 -21.86 45.34 -27.70
CA LEU A 304 -21.50 45.19 -29.14
C LEU A 304 -20.37 44.26 -29.66
N GLU A 305 -20.82 43.23 -30.40
CA GLU A 305 -20.38 42.68 -31.72
C GLU A 305 -18.90 42.33 -32.07
N GLN A 306 -18.75 41.04 -32.42
CA GLN A 306 -18.16 40.51 -33.67
C GLN A 306 -16.63 40.54 -33.91
N ALA A 307 -16.01 39.35 -33.93
CA ALA A 307 -15.23 38.81 -35.06
C ALA A 307 -14.53 37.48 -34.70
N VAL A 308 -14.47 36.60 -35.70
CA VAL A 308 -13.72 35.35 -35.73
C VAL A 308 -12.22 35.65 -35.74
N SER A 309 -11.43 34.99 -34.88
CA SER A 309 -10.01 34.74 -35.13
C SER A 309 -9.53 33.50 -34.36
N GLU A 310 -8.85 32.63 -35.09
CA GLU A 310 -8.12 31.46 -34.61
C GLU A 310 -6.94 31.87 -33.72
N GLY A 311 -6.57 30.98 -32.80
CA GLY A 311 -5.29 30.96 -32.09
C GLY A 311 -5.33 31.52 -30.66
N GLU A 312 -5.20 30.63 -29.66
CA GLU A 312 -4.30 30.79 -28.50
C GLU A 312 -4.52 29.62 -27.50
N GLU A 313 -3.66 28.61 -27.59
CA GLU A 313 -3.43 27.60 -26.55
C GLU A 313 -2.67 28.18 -25.34
N GLU A 314 -3.16 29.27 -24.74
CA GLU A 314 -2.56 29.85 -23.52
C GLU A 314 -3.55 30.10 -22.37
N ALA A 315 -4.84 29.76 -22.54
CA ALA A 315 -5.82 29.87 -21.46
C ALA A 315 -5.82 28.67 -20.48
N GLY A 316 -5.21 27.54 -20.89
CA GLY A 316 -5.18 26.32 -20.09
C GLY A 316 -4.17 26.32 -18.94
N ASP A 317 -3.08 27.11 -19.06
CA ASP A 317 -1.97 27.05 -18.11
C ASP A 317 -2.25 27.86 -16.82
N ARG A 318 -2.91 29.02 -16.93
CA ARG A 318 -3.32 29.83 -15.77
C ARG A 318 -4.34 29.12 -14.87
N SER A 319 -5.23 28.30 -15.45
CA SER A 319 -6.21 27.52 -14.70
C SER A 319 -5.55 26.35 -13.95
N ARG A 320 -4.53 25.75 -14.55
CA ARG A 320 -3.76 24.64 -13.98
C ARG A 320 -2.83 25.11 -12.87
N GLU A 321 -2.11 26.22 -13.06
CA GLU A 321 -1.27 26.84 -12.03
C GLU A 321 -2.09 27.34 -10.84
N GLY A 322 -3.30 27.89 -11.06
CA GLY A 322 -4.19 28.32 -9.98
C GLY A 322 -4.71 27.16 -9.11
N LEU A 323 -5.01 26.01 -9.73
CA LEU A 323 -5.40 24.78 -9.00
C LEU A 323 -4.21 24.15 -8.27
N GLU A 324 -3.02 24.20 -8.87
CA GLU A 324 -1.79 23.69 -8.27
C GLU A 324 -1.38 24.53 -7.05
N GLN A 325 -1.46 25.86 -7.14
CA GLN A 325 -1.25 26.78 -6.01
C GLN A 325 -2.27 26.58 -4.87
N SER A 326 -3.54 26.32 -5.21
CA SER A 326 -4.58 26.00 -4.22
C SER A 326 -4.29 24.67 -3.51
N CYS A 327 -3.79 23.68 -4.23
CA CYS A 327 -3.37 22.39 -3.68
C CYS A 327 -2.14 22.53 -2.77
N GLU A 328 -1.15 23.31 -3.18
CA GLU A 328 0.03 23.61 -2.36
C GLU A 328 -0.35 24.34 -1.07
N GLN A 329 -1.24 25.34 -1.14
CA GLN A 329 -1.73 26.06 0.02
C GLN A 329 -2.51 25.13 0.98
N ALA A 330 -3.33 24.24 0.46
CA ALA A 330 -4.04 23.24 1.27
C ALA A 330 -3.08 22.25 1.96
N ARG A 331 -2.04 21.79 1.24
CA ARG A 331 -0.99 20.92 1.80
C ARG A 331 -0.20 21.63 2.90
N GLU A 332 0.13 22.90 2.71
CA GLU A 332 0.85 23.69 3.71
C GLU A 332 0.00 23.92 4.97
N GLN A 333 -1.28 24.26 4.82
CA GLN A 333 -2.22 24.39 5.94
C GLN A 333 -2.36 23.09 6.73
N LEU A 334 -2.48 21.96 6.04
CA LEU A 334 -2.55 20.64 6.67
C LEU A 334 -1.26 20.32 7.45
N THR A 335 -0.10 20.57 6.84
CA THR A 335 1.20 20.32 7.46
C THR A 335 1.41 21.19 8.72
N ASN A 336 0.99 22.44 8.66
CA ASN A 336 1.06 23.37 9.79
C ASN A 336 0.10 22.97 10.92
N SER A 337 -1.11 22.50 10.59
CA SER A 337 -2.06 21.97 11.57
C SER A 337 -1.51 20.74 12.29
N ILE A 338 -0.97 19.76 11.56
CA ILE A 338 -0.35 18.57 12.13
C ILE A 338 0.82 18.95 13.05
N ARG A 339 1.68 19.88 12.60
CA ARG A 339 2.79 20.40 13.44
C ARG A 339 2.30 21.08 14.71
N MET A 340 1.18 21.80 14.66
CA MET A 340 0.61 22.44 15.84
C MET A 340 0.04 21.41 16.81
N GLN A 341 -0.69 20.41 16.30
CA GLN A 341 -1.24 19.33 17.12
C GLN A 341 -0.13 18.49 17.77
N TRP A 342 0.94 18.19 17.02
CA TRP A 342 2.10 17.50 17.56
C TRP A 342 2.77 18.28 18.70
N ARG A 343 2.92 19.61 18.56
CA ARG A 343 3.45 20.46 19.65
C ARG A 343 2.55 20.45 20.88
N LYS A 344 1.23 20.53 20.69
CA LYS A 344 0.26 20.43 21.80
C LYS A 344 0.37 19.09 22.51
N LEU A 345 0.40 17.98 21.77
CA LEU A 345 0.56 16.63 22.32
C LEU A 345 1.88 16.48 23.08
N LYS A 346 2.99 16.93 22.49
CA LYS A 346 4.30 16.90 23.12
C LYS A 346 4.32 17.68 24.44
N SER A 347 3.78 18.90 24.45
CA SER A 347 3.68 19.70 25.67
C SER A 347 2.78 19.04 26.73
N HIS A 348 1.71 18.36 26.32
CA HIS A 348 0.85 17.62 27.23
C HIS A 348 1.58 16.44 27.86
N MET A 349 2.36 15.71 27.06
CA MET A 349 3.16 14.57 27.51
C MET A 349 4.26 15.01 28.47
N GLU A 350 4.97 16.11 28.19
CA GLU A 350 5.97 16.71 29.09
C GLU A 350 5.35 17.14 30.44
N ARG A 351 4.11 17.66 30.45
CA ARG A 351 3.40 17.96 31.70
C ARG A 351 3.00 16.72 32.49
N LEU A 352 2.56 15.65 31.82
CA LEU A 352 2.24 14.38 32.48
C LEU A 352 3.49 13.76 33.12
N ASP A 353 4.62 13.81 32.43
CA ASP A 353 5.91 13.32 32.93
C ASP A 353 6.40 14.13 34.13
N SER A 354 6.23 15.46 34.06
CA SER A 354 6.52 16.37 35.18
C SER A 354 5.61 16.12 36.39
N GLN A 355 4.32 15.82 36.18
CA GLN A 355 3.37 15.50 37.26
C GLN A 355 3.61 14.11 37.87
N GLY A 356 4.01 13.13 37.05
CA GLY A 356 4.43 11.80 37.51
C GLY A 356 5.67 11.83 38.39
N THR A 357 6.59 12.77 38.12
CA THR A 357 7.83 12.93 38.91
C THR A 357 7.58 13.59 40.28
N THR A 358 6.59 14.49 40.40
CA THR A 358 6.25 15.14 41.69
C THR A 358 5.47 14.24 42.67
N CYS A 359 4.86 13.14 42.22
CA CYS A 359 4.10 12.24 43.09
C CYS A 359 4.96 11.15 43.75
N GLY A 360 6.26 11.08 43.43
CA GLY A 360 7.19 10.05 43.94
C GLY A 360 7.95 10.40 45.22
N CYS A 361 7.77 11.60 45.80
CA CYS A 361 8.55 12.06 46.94
C CYS A 361 7.68 12.49 48.13
N CYS A 362 6.88 11.57 48.67
CA CYS A 362 6.27 11.74 50.00
C CYS A 362 6.17 10.37 50.70
N PHE A 363 7.29 9.90 51.25
CA PHE A 363 7.30 8.97 52.38
C PHE A 363 8.12 9.63 53.49
N PRO A 364 7.52 10.02 54.63
CA PRO A 364 8.27 10.39 55.81
C PRO A 364 8.71 9.13 56.59
N PRO A 365 9.74 9.25 57.44
CA PRO A 365 10.44 8.13 58.10
C PRO A 365 9.58 7.29 59.05
#